data_AF-A0A661GV50-F1
#
_entry.id   AF-A0A661GV50-F1
#
_cell.length_a   1.000
_cell.length_b   1.000
_cell.length_c   1.000
_cell.angle_alpha   90.00
_cell.angle_beta   90.00
_cell.angle_gamma   90.00
#
_symmetry.space_group_name_H-M   'P 1'
#
loop_
_entity.id
_entity.type
_entity.pdbx_description
1 polymer ?
#
loop_
_entity_poly.entity_id
_entity_poly.type
_entity_poly.pdbx_seq_one_letter_code
_entity_poly.pdbx_strand_id
1 'polypeptide(L)'
;QGTSFAALLRGETATHKDAVFAEICPPYLYNKYKNFEEFSEANGGRGNTPFNVPGDFTKSIRETDWRYIWYGTGEEELYDERTDSHELVNLANDPEYAGVKQRLKMRLLEWNALTEDPLDPNIRRDLQEQYNNWTPHSVQPGKHEQPPWKEAIHMKLAKKV
;
A
#
# COMPACT_ATOMS: atom_id res chain seq x y z
N GLN A 1 4.90 -12.84 -7.50
CA GLN A 1 6.13 -13.14 -8.27
C GLN A 1 5.88 -13.22 -9.79
N GLY A 2 6.95 -13.20 -10.59
CA GLY A 2 6.94 -13.26 -12.06
C GLY A 2 6.89 -14.69 -12.62
N THR A 3 6.36 -14.83 -13.83
CA THR A 3 6.32 -16.09 -14.60
C THR A 3 6.65 -15.76 -16.06
N SER A 4 7.39 -16.64 -16.75
CA SER A 4 7.88 -16.41 -18.11
C SER A 4 6.74 -16.29 -19.14
N PHE A 5 6.88 -15.38 -20.11
CA PHE A 5 5.98 -15.23 -21.26
C PHE A 5 6.31 -16.18 -22.42
N ALA A 6 7.35 -17.00 -22.31
CA ALA A 6 7.88 -17.76 -23.45
C ALA A 6 6.86 -18.72 -24.07
N ALA A 7 5.98 -19.33 -23.26
CA ALA A 7 4.93 -20.22 -23.76
C ALA A 7 3.88 -19.48 -24.61
N LEU A 8 3.54 -18.23 -24.25
CA LEU A 8 2.68 -17.37 -25.06
C LEU A 8 3.36 -17.03 -26.40
N LEU A 9 4.64 -16.66 -26.35
CA LEU A 9 5.41 -16.28 -27.55
C LEU A 9 5.61 -17.44 -28.53
N ARG A 10 5.65 -18.68 -28.02
CA ARG A 10 5.73 -19.90 -28.84
C ARG A 10 4.36 -20.43 -29.30
N GLY A 11 3.26 -19.83 -28.84
CA GLY A 11 1.90 -20.29 -29.15
C GLY A 11 1.51 -21.60 -28.46
N GLU A 12 2.19 -21.98 -27.38
CA GLU A 12 1.91 -23.20 -26.60
C GLU A 12 0.70 -23.05 -25.68
N THR A 13 0.40 -21.80 -25.29
CA THR A 13 -0.75 -21.43 -24.47
C THR A 13 -1.33 -20.10 -24.97
N ALA A 14 -2.62 -19.87 -24.71
CA ALA A 14 -3.29 -18.59 -24.91
C ALA A 14 -3.44 -17.77 -23.62
N THR A 15 -3.07 -18.34 -22.46
CA THR A 15 -3.25 -17.73 -21.14
C THR A 15 -1.95 -17.68 -20.34
N HIS A 16 -1.86 -16.73 -19.40
CA HIS A 16 -0.71 -16.58 -18.50
C HIS A 16 -1.14 -16.54 -17.04
N LYS A 17 -1.53 -15.36 -16.56
CA LYS A 17 -2.01 -15.15 -15.19
C LYS A 17 -3.48 -14.77 -15.22
N ASP A 18 -4.22 -15.20 -14.22
CA ASP A 18 -5.61 -14.82 -13.99
C ASP A 18 -5.74 -13.49 -13.23
N ALA A 19 -4.67 -13.08 -12.54
CA ALA A 19 -4.58 -11.80 -11.84
C ALA A 19 -3.18 -11.18 -11.90
N VAL A 20 -3.14 -9.85 -11.84
CA VAL A 20 -1.93 -9.05 -11.68
C VAL A 20 -1.98 -8.37 -10.30
N PHE A 21 -0.84 -8.33 -9.64
CA PHE A 21 -0.68 -7.69 -8.33
C PHE A 21 0.33 -6.55 -8.48
N ALA A 22 0.07 -5.44 -7.79
CA ALA A 22 0.98 -4.31 -7.74
C ALA A 22 1.09 -3.76 -6.32
N GLU A 23 2.24 -3.16 -6.03
CA GLU A 23 2.47 -2.40 -4.82
C GLU A 23 3.14 -1.07 -5.16
N ILE A 24 2.82 -0.05 -4.38
CA ILE A 24 3.35 1.29 -4.54
C ILE A 24 3.83 1.76 -3.18
N CYS A 25 5.09 2.17 -3.17
CA CYS A 25 5.83 2.67 -2.01
C CYS A 25 6.00 1.63 -0.89
N PRO A 26 7.16 1.57 -0.24
CA PRO A 26 7.30 0.78 0.98
C PRO A 26 6.55 1.45 2.14
N PRO A 27 6.20 0.72 3.22
CA PRO A 27 5.40 1.23 4.33
C PRO A 27 6.06 2.41 5.09
N TYR A 28 7.37 2.59 4.97
CA TYR A 28 8.10 3.72 5.58
C TYR A 28 8.11 4.99 4.72
N LEU A 29 7.61 4.95 3.48
CA LEU A 29 7.51 6.10 2.58
C LEU A 29 6.09 6.68 2.61
N TYR A 30 5.54 6.83 3.82
CA TYR A 30 4.20 7.35 4.08
C TYR A 30 4.14 8.88 3.92
N ASN A 31 3.05 9.38 3.31
CA ASN A 31 2.79 10.82 3.26
C ASN A 31 2.21 11.32 4.59
N LYS A 32 3.03 11.98 5.39
CA LYS A 32 2.59 12.55 6.66
C LYS A 32 1.75 13.83 6.54
N TYR A 33 1.64 14.41 5.35
CA TYR A 33 0.96 15.69 5.13
C TYR A 33 -0.50 15.46 4.77
N LYS A 34 -1.40 16.29 5.30
CA LYS A 34 -2.84 16.11 5.13
C LYS A 34 -3.33 16.43 3.72
N ASN A 35 -2.62 17.33 3.05
CA ASN A 35 -2.98 17.86 1.74
C ASN A 35 -1.72 18.26 0.97
N PHE A 36 -1.91 18.57 -0.32
CA PHE A 36 -0.83 18.96 -1.20
C PHE A 36 -0.20 20.30 -0.79
N GLU A 37 -0.99 21.22 -0.24
CA GLU A 37 -0.50 22.54 0.20
C GLU A 37 0.56 22.39 1.30
N GLU A 38 0.28 21.61 2.34
CA GLU A 38 1.21 21.32 3.44
C GLU A 38 2.45 20.57 2.94
N PHE A 39 2.27 19.59 2.05
CA PHE A 39 3.39 18.88 1.42
C PHE A 39 4.26 19.84 0.62
N SER A 40 3.65 20.73 -0.16
CA SER A 40 4.34 21.68 -1.01
C SER A 40 5.12 22.71 -0.20
N GLU A 41 4.53 23.29 0.85
CA GLU A 41 5.20 24.23 1.73
C GLU A 41 6.44 23.62 2.38
N ALA A 42 6.32 22.38 2.87
CA ALA A 42 7.43 21.66 3.47
C ALA A 42 8.57 21.31 2.50
N ASN A 43 8.31 21.34 1.18
CA ASN A 43 9.29 21.08 0.13
C ASN A 43 9.73 22.36 -0.62
N GLY A 44 9.53 23.53 -0.03
CA GLY A 44 10.00 24.80 -0.61
C GLY A 44 9.06 25.39 -1.68
N GLY A 45 7.77 25.04 -1.63
CA GLY A 45 6.72 25.57 -2.49
C GLY A 45 6.54 24.80 -3.80
N ARG A 46 5.46 25.10 -4.54
CA ARG A 46 4.99 24.32 -5.70
C ARG A 46 6.04 24.08 -6.78
N GLY A 47 6.98 25.02 -6.98
CA GLY A 47 8.04 24.89 -7.98
C GLY A 47 9.17 23.94 -7.57
N ASN A 48 9.28 23.61 -6.28
CA ASN A 48 10.32 22.74 -5.72
C ASN A 48 9.74 21.42 -5.17
N THR A 49 8.41 21.30 -5.07
CA THR A 49 7.73 20.09 -4.64
C THR A 49 8.09 18.90 -5.55
N PRO A 50 8.53 17.76 -5.00
CA PRO A 50 8.70 16.53 -5.77
C PRO A 50 7.41 16.12 -6.48
N PHE A 51 7.53 15.72 -7.75
CA PHE A 51 6.40 15.19 -8.53
C PHE A 51 5.88 13.87 -7.94
N ASN A 52 6.79 13.06 -7.41
CA ASN A 52 6.44 11.86 -6.65
C ASN A 52 6.09 12.28 -5.22
N VAL A 53 4.79 12.47 -4.98
CA VAL A 53 4.25 12.49 -3.61
C VAL A 53 4.44 11.09 -3.04
N PRO A 54 5.11 10.92 -1.88
CA PRO A 54 5.15 9.65 -1.16
C PRO A 54 3.75 9.03 -1.11
N GLY A 55 3.60 7.76 -1.48
CA GLY A 55 2.30 7.09 -1.51
C GLY A 55 1.95 6.52 -0.13
N ASP A 56 0.65 6.38 0.15
CA ASP A 56 0.12 5.87 1.42
C ASP A 56 0.30 4.35 1.63
N PHE A 57 1.36 3.75 1.05
CA PHE A 57 1.58 2.31 1.00
C PHE A 57 0.37 1.58 0.41
N THR A 58 0.35 1.48 -0.92
CA THR A 58 -0.82 0.96 -1.64
C THR A 58 -0.52 -0.39 -2.23
N LYS A 59 -1.51 -1.29 -2.18
CA LYS A 59 -1.43 -2.61 -2.81
C LYS A 59 -2.71 -2.88 -3.59
N SER A 60 -2.58 -3.54 -4.74
CA SER A 60 -3.72 -3.82 -5.61
C SER A 60 -3.66 -5.20 -6.24
N ILE A 61 -4.84 -5.71 -6.55
CA ILE A 61 -5.07 -6.90 -7.38
C ILE A 61 -6.02 -6.51 -8.50
N ARG A 62 -5.69 -6.93 -9.72
CA ARG A 62 -6.55 -6.79 -10.89
C ARG A 62 -6.75 -8.15 -11.54
N GLU A 63 -8.00 -8.57 -11.62
CA GLU A 63 -8.49 -9.69 -12.43
C GLU A 63 -9.03 -9.17 -13.77
N THR A 64 -9.63 -10.04 -14.60
CA THR A 64 -10.23 -9.62 -15.88
C THR A 64 -11.34 -8.59 -15.69
N ASP A 65 -12.22 -8.80 -14.71
CA ASP A 65 -13.46 -8.04 -14.53
C ASP A 65 -13.43 -7.11 -13.33
N TRP A 66 -12.43 -7.26 -12.45
CA TRP A 66 -12.41 -6.59 -11.15
C TRP A 66 -11.05 -6.04 -10.81
N ARG A 67 -11.05 -4.85 -10.22
CA ARG A 67 -9.88 -4.26 -9.58
C ARG A 67 -10.18 -3.93 -8.14
N TYR A 68 -9.29 -4.33 -7.24
CA TYR A 68 -9.32 -4.00 -5.83
C TYR A 68 -8.02 -3.31 -5.42
N ILE A 69 -8.14 -2.23 -4.67
CA ILE A 69 -7.02 -1.45 -4.15
C ILE A 69 -7.21 -1.30 -2.64
N TRP A 70 -6.13 -1.53 -1.91
CA TRP A 70 -6.04 -1.32 -0.48
C TRP A 70 -4.96 -0.28 -0.18
N TYR A 71 -5.26 0.64 0.71
CA TYR A 71 -4.36 1.69 1.17
C TYR A 71 -3.89 1.41 2.60
N GLY A 72 -2.65 1.78 2.93
CA GLY A 72 -2.07 1.62 4.27
C GLY A 72 -2.84 2.33 5.39
N THR A 73 -3.61 3.36 5.02
CA THR A 73 -4.52 4.12 5.88
C THR A 73 -5.85 3.40 6.18
N GLY A 74 -6.15 2.31 5.45
CA GLY A 74 -7.31 1.44 5.68
C GLY A 74 -8.44 1.63 4.69
N GLU A 75 -8.40 2.66 3.85
CA GLU A 75 -9.33 2.86 2.73
C GLU A 75 -9.21 1.73 1.71
N GLU A 76 -10.32 1.52 1.00
CA GLU A 76 -10.46 0.45 0.02
C GLU A 76 -11.17 1.01 -1.21
N GLU A 77 -10.74 0.55 -2.39
CA GLU A 77 -11.43 0.80 -3.66
C GLU A 77 -11.74 -0.53 -4.35
N LEU A 78 -12.93 -0.61 -4.95
CA LEU A 78 -13.38 -1.75 -5.74
C LEU A 78 -14.06 -1.25 -7.01
N TYR A 79 -13.64 -1.76 -8.16
CA TYR A 79 -14.17 -1.39 -9.48
C TYR A 79 -14.58 -2.63 -10.26
N ASP A 80 -15.78 -2.57 -10.87
CA ASP A 80 -16.25 -3.54 -11.87
C ASP A 80 -15.87 -3.04 -13.27
N GLU A 81 -14.78 -3.55 -13.84
CA GLU A 81 -14.25 -3.09 -15.12
C GLU A 81 -15.16 -3.44 -16.31
N ARG A 82 -16.13 -4.33 -16.13
CA ARG A 82 -17.11 -4.68 -17.17
C ARG A 82 -18.08 -3.54 -17.44
N THR A 83 -18.44 -2.79 -16.40
CA THR A 83 -19.42 -1.70 -16.44
C THR A 83 -18.78 -0.33 -16.28
N ASP A 84 -17.59 -0.27 -15.69
CA ASP A 84 -16.83 0.95 -15.42
C ASP A 84 -15.36 0.81 -15.83
N SER A 85 -15.12 0.76 -17.14
CA SER A 85 -13.76 0.66 -17.72
C SER A 85 -12.82 1.83 -17.39
N HIS A 86 -13.35 2.90 -16.78
CA HIS A 86 -12.60 4.09 -16.39
C HIS A 86 -12.38 4.20 -14.87
N GLU A 87 -12.87 3.23 -14.08
CA GLU A 87 -12.67 3.15 -12.63
C GLU A 87 -13.13 4.42 -11.89
N LEU A 88 -14.29 4.96 -12.28
CA LEU A 88 -14.84 6.21 -11.74
C LEU A 88 -15.74 5.98 -10.51
N VAL A 89 -16.33 4.79 -10.36
CA VAL A 89 -17.30 4.48 -9.31
C VAL A 89 -16.73 3.45 -8.34
N ASN A 90 -16.32 3.91 -7.16
CA ASN A 90 -15.85 3.03 -6.10
C ASN A 90 -17.02 2.27 -5.43
N LEU A 91 -17.03 0.94 -5.58
CA LEU A 91 -18.03 0.01 -5.04
C LEU A 91 -17.65 -0.59 -3.67
N ALA A 92 -16.53 -0.19 -3.06
CA ALA A 92 -15.98 -0.86 -1.86
C ALA A 92 -16.90 -0.80 -0.62
N ASN A 93 -17.78 0.21 -0.55
CA ASN A 93 -18.74 0.40 0.54
C ASN A 93 -20.15 -0.12 0.21
N ASP A 94 -20.35 -0.65 -0.99
CA ASP A 94 -21.63 -1.20 -1.40
C ASP A 94 -21.76 -2.66 -0.88
N PRO A 95 -22.79 -2.95 -0.06
CA PRO A 95 -22.97 -4.28 0.52
C PRO A 95 -23.25 -5.37 -0.53
N GLU A 96 -23.75 -5.03 -1.72
CA GLU A 96 -23.97 -5.99 -2.81
C GLU A 96 -22.66 -6.66 -3.25
N TYR A 97 -21.56 -5.90 -3.23
CA TYR A 97 -20.25 -6.35 -3.69
C TYR A 97 -19.31 -6.80 -2.56
N ALA A 98 -19.81 -6.89 -1.32
CA ALA A 98 -19.00 -7.26 -0.16
C ALA A 98 -18.28 -8.62 -0.32
N GLY A 99 -18.94 -9.59 -0.96
CA GLY A 99 -18.35 -10.90 -1.25
C GLY A 99 -17.18 -10.83 -2.24
N VAL A 100 -17.30 -10.00 -3.29
CA VAL A 100 -16.24 -9.78 -4.27
C VAL A 100 -15.05 -9.08 -3.61
N LYS A 101 -15.32 -8.01 -2.84
CA LYS A 101 -14.29 -7.28 -2.08
C LYS A 101 -13.51 -8.23 -1.17
N GLN A 102 -14.22 -9.05 -0.40
CA GLN A 102 -13.59 -9.98 0.54
C GLN A 102 -12.72 -11.01 -0.18
N ARG A 103 -13.19 -11.58 -1.30
CA ARG A 103 -12.42 -12.55 -2.10
C ARG A 103 -11.11 -11.95 -2.61
N LEU A 104 -11.18 -10.75 -3.21
CA LEU A 104 -10.00 -10.07 -3.75
C LEU A 104 -9.03 -9.65 -2.65
N LYS A 105 -9.55 -9.15 -1.53
CA LYS A 105 -8.76 -8.83 -0.34
C LYS A 105 -7.99 -10.03 0.19
N MET A 106 -8.64 -11.19 0.29
CA MET A 106 -7.96 -12.42 0.72
C MET A 106 -6.88 -12.87 -0.25
N ARG A 107 -7.12 -12.80 -1.57
CA ARG A 107 -6.09 -13.09 -2.58
C ARG A 107 -4.91 -12.13 -2.49
N LEU A 108 -5.18 -10.83 -2.28
CA LEU A 108 -4.13 -9.82 -2.11
C LEU A 108 -3.30 -10.08 -0.85
N LEU A 109 -3.96 -10.45 0.25
CA LEU A 109 -3.28 -10.80 1.51
C LEU A 109 -2.43 -12.07 1.37
N GLU A 110 -2.94 -13.10 0.70
CA GLU A 110 -2.17 -14.31 0.40
C GLU A 110 -0.94 -13.98 -0.44
N TRP A 111 -1.11 -13.19 -1.49
CA TRP A 111 0.02 -12.72 -2.29
C TRP A 111 1.05 -11.98 -1.44
N ASN A 112 0.62 -11.04 -0.59
CA ASN A 112 1.52 -10.33 0.33
C ASN A 112 2.30 -11.30 1.23
N ALA A 113 1.62 -12.24 1.87
CA ALA A 113 2.26 -13.21 2.75
C ALA A 113 3.30 -14.08 2.02
N LEU A 114 3.09 -14.35 0.73
CA LEU A 114 3.99 -15.15 -0.09
C LEU A 114 5.14 -14.34 -0.72
N THR A 115 4.98 -13.02 -0.86
CA THR A 115 5.94 -12.19 -1.62
C THR A 115 6.64 -11.11 -0.82
N GLU A 116 6.16 -10.78 0.38
CA GLU A 116 6.88 -9.86 1.24
C GLU A 116 8.26 -10.44 1.56
N ASP A 117 9.29 -9.71 1.15
CA ASP A 117 10.66 -10.03 1.50
C ASP A 117 10.76 -9.92 3.03
N PRO A 118 11.20 -10.97 3.75
CA PRO A 118 11.55 -10.80 5.16
C PRO A 118 12.47 -9.60 5.26
N LEU A 119 12.08 -8.61 6.09
CA LEU A 119 12.81 -7.36 6.32
C LEU A 119 14.31 -7.57 6.13
N ASP A 120 14.92 -6.78 5.24
CA ASP A 120 16.38 -6.77 5.03
C ASP A 120 17.05 -6.91 6.40
N PRO A 121 18.02 -7.83 6.59
CA PRO A 121 18.58 -8.11 7.90
C PRO A 121 19.08 -6.87 8.65
N ASN A 122 19.53 -5.84 7.93
CA ASN A 122 19.91 -4.56 8.52
C ASN A 122 18.68 -3.76 8.97
N ILE A 123 17.64 -3.69 8.16
CA ILE A 123 16.35 -3.07 8.55
C ILE A 123 15.75 -3.80 9.75
N ARG A 124 15.80 -5.14 9.77
CA ARG A 124 15.34 -5.94 10.90
C ARG A 124 16.15 -5.64 12.17
N ARG A 125 17.48 -5.54 12.08
CA ARG A 125 18.35 -5.15 13.19
C ARG A 125 17.98 -3.74 13.67
N ASP A 126 17.89 -2.78 12.77
CA ASP A 126 17.64 -1.38 13.10
C ASP A 126 16.25 -1.20 13.75
N LEU A 127 15.23 -1.92 13.26
CA LEU A 127 13.91 -1.99 13.88
C LEU A 127 13.94 -2.70 15.25
N GLN A 128 14.69 -3.80 15.38
CA GLN A 128 14.84 -4.49 16.67
C GLN A 128 15.54 -3.59 17.70
N GLU A 129 16.55 -2.82 17.31
CA GLU A 129 17.19 -1.83 18.17
C GLU A 129 16.22 -0.68 18.52
N GLN A 130 15.49 -0.16 17.53
CA GLN A 130 14.54 0.93 17.71
C GLN A 130 13.38 0.58 18.64
N TYR A 131 12.89 -0.67 18.57
CA TYR A 131 11.72 -1.15 19.32
C TYR A 131 12.08 -2.15 20.43
N ASN A 132 13.35 -2.26 20.84
CA ASN A 132 13.76 -3.23 21.87
C ASN A 132 13.02 -3.08 23.22
N ASN A 133 12.54 -1.87 23.51
CA ASN A 133 11.83 -1.51 24.74
C ASN A 133 10.32 -1.31 24.49
N TRP A 134 9.79 -1.73 23.34
CA TRP A 134 8.37 -1.57 23.03
C TRP A 134 7.54 -2.60 23.79
N THR A 135 6.72 -2.14 24.74
CA THR A 135 5.67 -2.95 25.37
C THR A 135 4.40 -2.88 24.53
N PRO A 136 3.92 -4.00 23.95
CA PRO A 136 2.67 -4.01 23.20
C PRO A 136 1.52 -3.60 24.12
N HIS A 137 0.79 -2.55 23.73
CA HIS A 137 -0.51 -2.27 24.32
C HIS A 137 -1.57 -3.18 23.69
N SER A 138 -2.63 -3.50 24.42
CA SER A 138 -3.76 -4.26 23.86
C SER A 138 -4.42 -3.43 22.75
N VAL A 139 -4.50 -4.01 21.55
CA VAL A 139 -5.19 -3.37 20.42
C VAL A 139 -6.67 -3.27 20.75
N GLN A 140 -7.20 -2.05 20.83
CA GLN A 140 -8.63 -1.76 21.02
C GLN A 140 -9.21 -1.35 19.65
N PRO A 141 -9.97 -2.22 18.96
CA PRO A 141 -10.57 -1.88 17.67
C PRO A 141 -11.45 -0.63 17.77
N GLY A 142 -11.24 0.36 16.88
CA GLY A 142 -12.04 1.58 16.81
C GLY A 142 -11.51 2.79 17.60
N LYS A 143 -10.35 2.68 18.27
CA LYS A 143 -9.64 3.84 18.85
C LYS A 143 -8.25 3.99 18.23
N HIS A 144 -8.04 5.05 17.46
CA HIS A 144 -6.70 5.51 17.09
C HIS A 144 -6.16 6.39 18.22
N GLU A 145 -5.38 5.82 19.12
CA GLU A 145 -4.52 6.62 19.98
C GLU A 145 -3.29 7.07 19.18
N GLN A 146 -3.03 8.38 19.15
CA GLN A 146 -1.79 8.89 18.56
C GLN A 146 -0.62 8.35 19.38
N PRO A 147 0.39 7.71 18.76
CA PRO A 147 1.52 7.20 19.52
C PRO A 147 2.27 8.35 20.21
N PRO A 148 2.65 8.21 21.49
CA PRO A 148 3.20 9.29 22.31
C PRO A 148 4.54 9.85 21.81
N TRP A 149 5.20 9.17 20.87
CA TRP A 149 6.51 9.55 20.32
C TRP A 149 6.44 10.33 18.99
N LYS A 150 5.26 10.71 18.51
CA LYS A 150 5.12 11.46 17.24
C LYS A 150 5.87 12.80 17.23
N GLU A 151 6.03 13.44 18.39
CA GLU A 151 6.83 14.66 18.56
C GLU A 151 8.35 14.37 18.50
N ALA A 152 8.80 13.22 19.00
CA ALA A 152 10.23 12.90 19.15
C ALA A 152 10.92 12.51 17.82
N ILE A 153 10.18 11.94 16.87
CA ILE A 153 10.74 11.51 15.57
C ILE A 153 11.19 12.73 14.73
N HIS A 154 10.57 13.90 14.91
CA HIS A 154 10.94 15.11 14.17
C HIS A 154 12.31 15.67 14.57
N MET A 155 12.86 15.33 15.75
CA MET A 155 14.15 15.89 16.21
C MET A 155 15.39 15.07 15.84
N LYS A 156 15.28 13.79 15.45
CA LYS A 156 16.47 12.94 15.23
C LYS A 156 16.95 12.84 13.78
N LEU A 157 16.19 13.32 12.79
CA LEU A 157 16.59 13.29 11.38
C LEU A 157 17.33 14.55 10.91
N ALA A 158 17.49 15.57 11.76
CA ALA A 158 18.36 16.70 11.48
C ALA A 158 19.83 16.33 11.77
N LYS A 159 20.46 15.56 10.89
CA LYS A 159 21.93 15.55 10.81
C LYS A 159 22.37 16.89 10.24
N LYS A 160 23.19 17.62 11.01
CA LYS A 160 23.92 18.81 10.54
C LYS A 160 24.74 18.46 9.29
N VAL A 161 24.53 19.23 8.22
CA VAL A 161 25.58 19.54 7.23
C VAL A 161 26.36 20.74 7.75
#